data_AF-A0A7U5RWV4-F1
#
_entry.id   AF-A0A7U5RWV4-F1
#
_cell.length_a   1.000
_cell.length_b   1.000
_cell.length_c   1.000
_cell.angle_alpha   90.00
_cell.angle_beta   90.00
_cell.angle_gamma   90.00
#
_symmetry.space_group_name_H-M   'P 1'
#
loop_
_entity.id
_entity.type
_entity.pdbx_description
1 polymer ?
#
loop_
_entity_poly.entity_id
_entity_poly.type
_entity_poly.pdbx_seq_one_letter_code
_entity_poly.pdbx_strand_id
1 'polypeptide(L)'
;MSDEPITIANEFTEVVVRRIDTRNGSRLLISAPRSGDSITLDALEVEALTWQNPRTLAAMVGNSHAPLLPDDPEERDDGLA
;
A
#
# COMPACT_ATOMS: atom_id res chain seq x y z
N MET A 1 -18.28 10.33 14.75
CA MET A 1 -17.70 9.00 14.47
C MET A 1 -16.39 8.94 15.23
N SER A 2 -16.19 7.92 16.07
CA SER A 2 -14.99 7.78 16.89
C SER A 2 -13.77 7.58 16.00
N ASP A 3 -12.65 8.27 16.28
CA ASP A 3 -11.35 8.11 15.58
C ASP A 3 -10.61 6.83 16.05
N GLU A 4 -11.39 5.80 16.40
CA GLU A 4 -10.88 4.58 17.01
C GLU A 4 -10.28 3.66 15.94
N PRO A 5 -9.10 3.05 16.17
CA PRO A 5 -8.50 2.13 15.22
C PRO A 5 -9.41 0.94 14.91
N ILE A 6 -9.50 0.56 13.64
CA ILE A 6 -10.19 -0.64 13.18
C ILE A 6 -9.15 -1.74 13.06
N THR A 7 -9.41 -2.89 13.70
CA THR A 7 -8.57 -4.07 13.57
C THR A 7 -9.23 -5.05 12.60
N ILE A 8 -8.46 -5.53 11.62
CA ILE A 8 -8.87 -6.55 10.65
C ILE A 8 -7.90 -7.71 10.78
N ALA A 9 -8.39 -8.90 11.14
CA ALA A 9 -7.55 -10.06 11.41
C ALA A 9 -8.17 -11.37 10.91
N ASN A 10 -7.31 -12.34 10.62
CA ASN A 10 -7.63 -13.74 10.36
C ASN A 10 -6.53 -14.65 10.92
N GLU A 11 -6.54 -15.95 10.57
CA GLU A 11 -5.56 -16.92 11.04
C GLU A 11 -4.12 -16.70 10.52
N PHE A 12 -3.95 -15.87 9.49
CA PHE A 12 -2.66 -15.60 8.85
C PHE A 12 -2.06 -14.27 9.29
N THR A 13 -2.89 -13.22 9.40
CA THR A 13 -2.44 -11.84 9.61
C THR A 13 -3.42 -11.00 10.43
N GLU A 14 -2.90 -9.91 10.97
CA GLU A 14 -3.65 -8.84 11.62
C GLU A 14 -3.13 -7.50 11.08
N VAL A 15 -4.04 -6.60 10.77
CA VAL A 15 -3.73 -5.21 10.43
C VAL A 15 -4.58 -4.26 11.27
N VAL A 16 -3.96 -3.15 11.66
CA VAL A 16 -4.61 -2.04 12.37
C VAL A 16 -4.68 -0.85 11.42
N VAL A 17 -5.90 -0.35 11.23
CA VAL A 17 -6.23 0.77 10.35
C VAL A 17 -6.66 1.94 11.21
N ARG A 18 -5.96 3.07 11.11
CA ARG A 18 -6.30 4.30 11.85
C ARG A 18 -6.16 5.53 10.97
N ARG A 19 -7.01 6.52 11.23
CA ARG A 19 -6.80 7.86 10.68
C ARG A 19 -5.66 8.54 11.44
N ILE A 20 -4.87 9.32 10.72
CA ILE A 20 -3.86 10.22 11.28
C ILE A 20 -4.02 11.59 10.62
N ASP A 21 -3.82 12.64 11.41
CA ASP A 21 -3.85 14.01 10.90
C ASP A 21 -2.43 14.51 10.64
N THR A 22 -2.21 15.01 9.42
CA THR A 22 -0.95 15.61 8.99
C THR A 22 -1.16 17.07 8.63
N ARG A 23 -0.08 17.83 8.41
CA ARG A 23 -0.20 19.22 7.92
C ARG A 23 -0.93 19.30 6.57
N ASN A 24 -0.86 18.25 5.75
CA ASN A 24 -1.40 18.20 4.38
C ASN A 24 -2.76 17.50 4.31
N GLY A 25 -3.46 17.36 5.44
CA GLY A 25 -4.73 16.65 5.54
C GLY A 25 -4.62 15.29 6.21
N SER A 26 -5.74 14.58 6.29
CA SER A 26 -5.82 13.28 6.93
C SER A 26 -5.28 12.17 6.04
N ARG A 27 -4.68 11.15 6.65
CA ARG A 27 -4.22 9.92 6.01
C ARG A 27 -4.74 8.70 6.74
N LEU A 28 -4.76 7.57 6.05
CA LEU A 28 -4.95 6.26 6.64
C LEU A 28 -3.58 5.65 6.93
N LEU A 29 -3.28 5.35 8.18
CA LEU A 29 -2.16 4.50 8.55
C LEU A 29 -2.66 3.06 8.66
N ILE A 30 -2.09 2.18 7.85
CA ILE A 30 -2.30 0.74 7.91
C ILE A 30 -1.00 0.13 8.44
N SER A 31 -1.08 -0.62 9.53
CA SER A 31 0.08 -1.27 10.16
C SER A 31 -0.18 -2.76 10.34
N ALA A 32 0.82 -3.59 10.04
CA ALA A 32 0.81 -5.03 10.29
C ALA A 32 1.74 -5.34 11.48
N PRO A 33 1.24 -5.44 12.73
CA PRO A 33 2.09 -5.54 13.91
C PRO A 33 3.04 -6.75 13.89
N ARG A 34 2.62 -7.84 13.26
CA ARG A 34 3.39 -9.09 13.19
C ARG A 34 4.64 -8.99 12.32
N SER A 35 4.57 -8.30 11.19
CA SER A 35 5.73 -8.10 10.29
C SER A 35 6.47 -6.79 10.57
N GLY A 36 5.81 -5.82 11.20
CA GLY A 36 6.33 -4.47 11.41
C GLY A 36 6.14 -3.55 10.20
N ASP A 37 5.53 -4.04 9.12
CA ASP A 37 5.27 -3.23 7.93
C ASP A 37 4.17 -2.19 8.20
N SER A 38 4.31 -1.04 7.56
CA SER A 38 3.28 0.01 7.60
C SER A 38 3.29 0.85 6.34
N ILE A 39 2.14 1.41 6.01
CA ILE A 39 1.95 2.36 4.92
C ILE A 39 0.98 3.46 5.33
N THR A 40 1.25 4.68 4.88
CA THR A 40 0.31 5.80 4.98
C THR A 40 -0.27 6.11 3.61
N LEU A 41 -1.59 6.18 3.51
CA LEU A 41 -2.29 6.47 2.27
C LEU A 41 -3.12 7.74 2.42
N ASP A 42 -3.02 8.66 1.47
CA ASP A 42 -3.94 9.77 1.33
C ASP A 42 -5.28 9.34 0.69
N ALA A 43 -6.22 10.28 0.55
CA ALA A 43 -7.55 9.98 0.05
C ALA A 43 -7.54 9.42 -1.39
N LEU A 44 -6.65 9.90 -2.26
CA LEU A 44 -6.56 9.46 -3.65
C LEU A 44 -5.91 8.09 -3.73
N GLU A 45 -4.88 7.83 -2.91
CA GLU A 45 -4.25 6.52 -2.82
C GLU A 45 -5.23 5.46 -2.29
N VAL A 46 -6.09 5.80 -1.31
CA VAL A 46 -7.18 4.92 -0.83
C VAL A 46 -8.24 4.71 -1.92
N GLU A 47 -8.62 5.76 -2.65
CA GLU A 47 -9.55 5.63 -3.79
C GLU A 47 -8.97 4.68 -4.85
N ALA A 48 -7.67 4.76 -5.14
CA ALA A 48 -7.01 3.90 -6.09
C ALA A 48 -7.09 2.42 -5.71
N LEU A 49 -7.14 2.07 -4.42
CA LEU A 49 -7.36 0.69 -3.97
C LEU A 49 -8.72 0.14 -4.43
N THR A 50 -9.74 1.00 -4.57
CA THR A 50 -11.08 0.61 -5.01
C THR A 50 -11.15 0.27 -6.51
N TRP A 51 -10.17 0.72 -7.29
CA TRP A 51 -10.06 0.41 -8.72
C TRP A 51 -9.38 -0.93 -8.98
N GLN A 52 -8.75 -1.51 -7.96
CA GLN A 52 -7.98 -2.75 -8.10
C GLN A 52 -8.91 -3.95 -8.25
N ASN A 53 -8.52 -4.87 -9.12
CA ASN A 53 -9.20 -6.16 -9.27
C ASN A 53 -8.53 -7.25 -8.40
N PRO A 54 -9.22 -8.38 -8.13
CA PRO A 54 -8.66 -9.47 -7.31
C PRO A 54 -7.33 -10.03 -7.84
N ARG A 55 -7.11 -10.02 -9.15
CA ARG A 55 -5.85 -10.49 -9.77
C ARG A 55 -4.67 -9.62 -9.35
N THR A 56 -4.86 -8.31 -9.28
CA THR A 56 -3.83 -7.35 -8.90
C THR A 56 -3.46 -7.51 -7.42
N LEU A 57 -4.46 -7.63 -6.55
CA LEU A 57 -4.24 -7.87 -5.13
C LEU A 57 -3.55 -9.22 -4.87
N ALA A 58 -3.91 -10.27 -5.62
CA ALA A 58 -3.22 -11.56 -5.53
C ALA A 58 -1.74 -11.47 -5.93
N ALA A 59 -1.41 -10.65 -6.95
CA ALA A 59 -0.02 -10.41 -7.34
C ALA A 59 0.77 -9.67 -6.26
N MET A 60 0.15 -8.72 -5.53
CA MET A 60 0.79 -8.04 -4.39
C MET A 60 1.21 -9.03 -3.30
N VAL A 61 0.35 -10.01 -2.99
CA VAL A 61 0.66 -11.05 -2.01
C VAL A 61 1.73 -12.01 -2.52
N GLY A 62 1.64 -12.43 -3.79
CA GLY A 62 2.59 -13.36 -4.40
C GLY A 62 4.00 -12.78 -4.61
N ASN A 63 4.10 -11.47 -4.85
CA ASN A 63 5.35 -10.74 -5.07
C ASN A 63 5.65 -9.80 -3.90
N SER A 64 5.40 -10.25 -2.67
CA SER A 64 5.65 -9.46 -1.46
C SER A 64 7.10 -8.94 -1.46
N HIS A 65 7.27 -7.62 -1.26
CA HIS A 65 8.56 -6.90 -1.27
C HIS A 65 9.24 -6.70 -2.63
N ALA A 66 8.62 -7.12 -3.74
CA ALA A 66 9.09 -6.82 -5.10
C ALA A 66 8.15 -5.82 -5.80
N PRO A 67 8.66 -5.05 -6.79
CA PRO A 67 7.81 -4.22 -7.63
C PRO A 67 6.70 -5.02 -8.30
N LEU A 68 5.48 -4.47 -8.31
CA LEU A 68 4.35 -5.04 -9.05
C LEU A 68 4.47 -4.84 -10.56
N LEU A 69 5.09 -3.74 -10.94
CA LEU A 69 5.37 -3.37 -12.33
C LEU A 69 6.85 -3.64 -12.59
N PRO A 70 7.20 -4.09 -13.80
CA PRO A 70 8.60 -4.17 -14.19
C PRO A 70 9.25 -2.79 -14.11
N ASP A 71 10.57 -2.76 -13.93
CA ASP A 71 11.34 -1.53 -14.08
C ASP A 71 11.10 -0.95 -15.49
N ASP A 72 11.08 0.38 -15.59
CA ASP A 72 11.03 1.03 -16.89
C ASP A 72 12.22 0.55 -17.73
N PRO A 73 12.02 0.20 -19.01
CA PRO A 73 13.14 -0.19 -19.85
C PRO A 73 14.13 0.97 -19.87
N GLU A 74 15.37 0.73 -19.40
CA GLU A 74 16.44 1.71 -19.42
C GLU A 74 16.44 2.37 -20.81
N GLU A 75 16.20 3.68 -20.87
CA GLU A 75 16.37 4.46 -22.09
C GLU A 75 17.76 4.12 -22.59
N ARG A 76 17.85 3.43 -23.74
CA ARG A 76 19.13 3.05 -24.27
C ARG A 76 19.89 4.35 -24.51
N ASP A 77 20.98 4.51 -23.77
CA ASP A 77 21.96 5.55 -24.00
C ASP A 77 22.60 5.29 -25.36
N ASP A 78 21.87 5.65 -26.42
CA ASP A 78 22.30 5.60 -27.82
C ASP A 78 23.29 6.76 -28.11
N GLY A 79 24.08 7.14 -27.10
CA GLY A 79 24.88 8.35 -27.03
C GLY A 79 26.38 8.11 -27.07
N LEU A 80 26.89 7.15 -27.84
CA LEU A 80 28.33 7.11 -28.17
C LEU A 80 28.60 6.34 -29.48
N ALA A 81 28.73 7.09 -30.58
CA ALA A 81 29.49 6.70 -31.78
C ALA A 81 30.02 7.96 -32.49
#